data_AF-A0A849Z4W8-F1
#
_entry.id   AF-A0A849Z4W8-F1
#
_cell.length_a   1.000
_cell.length_b   1.000
_cell.length_c   1.000
_cell.angle_alpha   90.00
_cell.angle_beta   90.00
_cell.angle_gamma   90.00
#
_symmetry.space_group_name_H-M   'P 1'
#
loop_
_entity.id
_entity.type
_entity.pdbx_description
1 polymer ?
#
loop_
_entity_poly.entity_id
_entity_poly.type
_entity_poly.pdbx_seq_one_letter_code
_entity_poly.pdbx_strand_id
1 'polypeptide(L)'
;MREDLPRGVQAAQIVHAAGESSPGNLSSGTNAVVLTVPGEREMIALAARLVLAGIAHVRIHEPDAPWSNALMAIGCRPDRKEVLRKHLSALPLLR
;
A
#
# COMPACT_ATOMS: atom_id res chain seq x y z
N MET A 1 -3.70 -1.44 1.87
CA MET A 1 -3.97 -2.89 1.91
C MET A 1 -5.44 -3.13 1.56
N ARG A 2 -5.74 -4.14 0.76
CA ARG A 2 -7.13 -4.59 0.51
C ARG A 2 -7.70 -5.33 1.71
N GLU A 3 -8.87 -4.92 2.18
CA GLU A 3 -9.54 -5.51 3.35
C GLU A 3 -10.30 -6.80 3.02
N ASP A 4 -10.74 -6.96 1.78
CA ASP A 4 -11.46 -8.14 1.27
C ASP A 4 -10.61 -9.42 1.16
N LEU A 5 -9.30 -9.32 1.38
CA LEU A 5 -8.38 -10.46 1.27
C LEU A 5 -8.28 -11.27 2.57
N PRO A 6 -8.00 -12.59 2.52
CA PRO A 6 -7.72 -13.38 3.72
C PRO A 6 -6.54 -12.80 4.52
N ARG A 7 -6.61 -12.84 5.87
CA ARG A 7 -5.59 -12.21 6.74
C ARG A 7 -4.15 -12.65 6.45
N GLY A 8 -3.93 -13.93 6.15
CA GLY A 8 -2.60 -14.44 5.79
C GLY A 8 -2.07 -13.81 4.49
N VAL A 9 -2.94 -13.63 3.51
CA VAL A 9 -2.61 -12.95 2.25
C VAL A 9 -2.34 -11.48 2.50
N GLN A 10 -3.15 -10.81 3.33
CA GLN A 10 -2.88 -9.41 3.71
C GLN A 10 -1.48 -9.27 4.33
N ALA A 11 -1.14 -10.13 5.30
CA ALA A 11 0.16 -10.10 5.97
C ALA A 11 1.32 -10.28 4.99
N ALA A 12 1.23 -11.26 4.09
CA ALA A 12 2.25 -11.50 3.07
C ALA A 12 2.43 -10.29 2.15
N GLN A 13 1.32 -9.72 1.66
CA GLN A 13 1.35 -8.58 0.74
C GLN A 13 1.79 -7.28 1.41
N ILE A 14 1.55 -7.11 2.72
CA ILE A 14 2.10 -5.99 3.51
C ILE A 14 3.63 -6.10 3.58
N VAL A 15 4.17 -7.29 3.86
CA VAL A 15 5.62 -7.51 3.89
C VAL A 15 6.24 -7.25 2.52
N HIS A 16 5.60 -7.76 1.45
CA HIS A 16 6.05 -7.52 0.08
C HIS A 16 6.05 -6.02 -0.27
N ALA A 17 4.95 -5.32 0.03
CA ALA A 17 4.85 -3.87 -0.20
C ALA A 17 5.90 -3.07 0.60
N ALA A 18 6.20 -3.47 1.84
CA ALA A 18 7.22 -2.84 2.65
C ALA A 18 8.63 -3.05 2.09
N GLY A 19 8.93 -4.25 1.59
CA GLY A 19 10.19 -4.56 0.92
C GLY A 19 10.39 -3.74 -0.34
N GLU A 20 9.41 -3.75 -1.24
CA GLU A 20 9.51 -3.10 -2.56
C GLU A 20 9.46 -1.57 -2.51
N SER A 21 8.84 -0.99 -1.48
CA SER A 21 8.76 0.47 -1.32
C SER A 21 9.91 1.08 -0.54
N SER A 22 10.67 0.28 0.22
CA SER A 22 11.77 0.77 1.04
C SER A 22 13.07 0.88 0.25
N PRO A 23 13.86 1.96 0.41
CA PRO A 23 15.23 2.03 -0.10
C PRO A 23 16.24 1.18 0.70
N GLY A 24 15.81 0.51 1.78
CA GLY A 24 16.64 -0.39 2.61
C GLY A 24 17.50 0.29 3.68
N ASN A 25 17.76 1.59 3.58
CA ASN A 25 18.58 2.37 4.51
C ASN A 25 17.78 3.43 5.28
N LEU A 26 16.68 3.01 5.91
CA LEU A 26 15.79 3.92 6.62
C LEU A 26 16.39 4.46 7.91
N SER A 27 16.20 5.75 8.17
CA SER A 27 16.62 6.38 9.42
C SER A 27 15.82 5.84 10.60
N SER A 28 16.46 5.78 11.77
CA SER A 28 15.76 5.53 13.03
C SER A 28 14.62 6.53 13.22
N GLY A 29 13.47 6.06 13.70
CA GLY A 29 12.24 6.85 13.81
C GLY A 29 11.32 6.82 12.58
N THR A 30 11.70 6.12 11.51
CA THR A 30 10.78 5.83 10.39
C THR A 30 9.71 4.84 10.86
N ASN A 31 8.43 5.18 10.66
CA ASN A 31 7.31 4.34 11.07
C ASN A 31 6.62 3.72 9.85
N ALA A 32 6.33 2.43 9.90
CA ALA A 32 5.43 1.78 8.96
C ALA A 32 3.98 1.92 9.43
N VAL A 33 3.09 2.37 8.55
CA VAL A 33 1.66 2.51 8.84
C VAL A 33 0.87 1.78 7.76
N VAL A 34 -0.02 0.89 8.17
CA VAL A 34 -0.85 0.12 7.25
C VAL A 34 -2.28 0.65 7.28
N LEU A 35 -2.73 1.11 6.12
CA LEU A 35 -4.09 1.62 5.89
C LEU A 35 -4.85 0.68 4.97
N THR A 36 -6.18 0.61 5.11
CA THR A 36 -7.03 -0.26 4.31
C THR A 36 -7.90 0.46 3.30
N VAL A 37 -8.25 -0.26 2.25
CA VAL A 37 -9.32 0.07 1.30
C VAL A 37 -10.22 -1.16 1.15
N PRO A 38 -11.52 -1.00 0.85
CA PRO A 38 -12.46 -2.11 0.79
C PRO A 38 -12.06 -3.24 -0.16
N GLY A 39 -11.65 -2.91 -1.38
CA GLY A 39 -11.24 -3.90 -2.38
C GLY A 39 -10.37 -3.34 -3.49
N GLU A 40 -10.26 -4.11 -4.58
CA GLU A 40 -9.35 -3.81 -5.70
C GLU A 40 -9.71 -2.52 -6.43
N ARG A 41 -11.01 -2.26 -6.64
CA ARG A 41 -11.47 -1.06 -7.34
C ARG A 41 -11.00 0.21 -6.64
N GLU A 42 -11.16 0.26 -5.31
CA GLU A 42 -10.72 1.40 -4.50
C GLU A 42 -9.19 1.49 -4.44
N MET A 43 -8.49 0.35 -4.47
CA MET A 43 -7.03 0.31 -4.58
C MET A 43 -6.53 0.90 -5.91
N ILE A 44 -7.17 0.56 -7.04
CA ILE A 44 -6.86 1.11 -8.37
C ILE A 44 -7.10 2.62 -8.37
N ALA A 45 -8.24 3.08 -7.83
CA ALA A 45 -8.55 4.50 -7.72
C ALA A 45 -7.53 5.24 -6.83
N LEU A 46 -7.09 4.62 -5.72
CA LEU A 46 -6.02 5.16 -4.88
C LEU A 46 -4.70 5.26 -5.65
N ALA A 47 -4.28 4.22 -6.38
CA ALA A 47 -3.06 4.25 -7.20
C ALA A 47 -3.08 5.42 -8.21
N ALA A 48 -4.20 5.59 -8.93
CA ALA A 48 -4.36 6.70 -9.87
C ALA A 48 -4.21 8.07 -9.19
N ARG A 49 -4.84 8.26 -8.01
CA ARG A 49 -4.69 9.51 -7.24
C ARG A 49 -3.24 9.76 -6.80
N LEU A 50 -2.53 8.71 -6.38
CA LEU A 50 -1.13 8.84 -5.97
C LEU A 50 -0.22 9.19 -7.15
N VAL A 51 -0.46 8.60 -8.33
CA VAL A 51 0.24 8.98 -9.58
C VAL A 51 0.01 10.44 -9.90
N LEU A 52 -1.25 10.90 -9.92
CA LEU A 52 -1.58 12.30 -10.21
C LEU A 52 -0.98 13.28 -9.20
N ALA A 53 -0.84 12.87 -7.95
CA ALA A 53 -0.22 13.66 -6.88
C ALA A 53 1.32 13.60 -6.88
N GLY A 54 1.94 12.81 -7.76
CA GLY A 54 3.40 12.63 -7.78
C GLY A 54 3.95 11.89 -6.56
N ILE A 55 3.12 11.12 -5.85
CA ILE A 55 3.57 10.34 -4.68
C ILE A 55 4.23 9.06 -5.16
N ALA A 56 5.51 8.87 -4.82
CA ALA A 56 6.25 7.68 -5.17
C ALA A 56 5.69 6.44 -4.45
N HIS A 57 5.24 5.46 -5.22
CA HIS A 57 4.69 4.21 -4.70
C HIS A 57 4.93 3.05 -5.66
N VAL A 58 4.86 1.83 -5.13
CA VAL A 58 4.86 0.56 -5.85
C VAL A 58 3.49 -0.08 -5.76
N ARG A 59 3.09 -0.76 -6.84
CA ARG A 59 1.85 -1.54 -6.92
C ARG A 59 2.20 -3.01 -6.85
N ILE A 60 1.60 -3.73 -5.92
CA ILE A 60 1.89 -5.14 -5.72
C ILE A 60 0.77 -5.96 -6.35
N HIS A 61 1.13 -6.72 -7.39
CA HIS A 61 0.24 -7.60 -8.11
C HIS A 61 0.56 -9.06 -7.76
N GLU A 62 -0.47 -9.88 -7.64
CA GLU A 62 -0.32 -11.32 -7.41
C GLU A 62 -0.60 -12.08 -8.71
N PRO A 63 0.43 -12.59 -9.42
CA PRO A 63 0.25 -13.25 -10.71
C PRO A 63 -0.51 -14.57 -10.60
N ASP A 64 -0.43 -15.25 -9.45
CA ASP A 64 -0.95 -16.60 -9.31
C ASP A 64 -2.48 -16.62 -9.09
N ALA A 65 -3.11 -17.72 -9.48
CA ALA A 65 -4.51 -17.98 -9.16
C ALA A 65 -4.70 -18.08 -7.63
N PRO A 66 -5.85 -17.65 -7.07
CA PRO A 66 -7.05 -17.16 -7.76
C PRO A 66 -6.99 -15.67 -8.17
N TRP A 67 -5.95 -14.93 -7.77
CA TRP A 67 -5.91 -13.46 -7.93
C TRP A 67 -5.52 -13.02 -9.34
N SER A 68 -4.81 -13.84 -10.10
CA SER A 68 -4.66 -13.71 -11.56
C SER A 68 -4.26 -12.29 -12.00
N ASN A 69 -3.20 -11.77 -11.40
CA ASN A 69 -2.63 -10.42 -11.58
C ASN A 69 -3.43 -9.26 -10.95
N ALA A 70 -4.36 -9.54 -10.03
CA ALA A 70 -5.07 -8.51 -9.28
C ALA A 70 -4.12 -7.61 -8.48
N LEU A 71 -4.49 -6.34 -8.35
CA LEU A 71 -3.79 -5.40 -7.48
C LEU A 71 -4.14 -5.68 -6.01
N MET A 72 -3.13 -6.07 -5.23
CA MET A 72 -3.30 -6.56 -3.86
C MET A 72 -3.01 -5.48 -2.82
N ALA A 73 -1.91 -4.76 -3.02
CA ALA A 73 -1.43 -3.74 -2.10
C ALA A 73 -0.68 -2.62 -2.83
N ILE A 74 -0.49 -1.50 -2.13
CA ILE A 74 0.35 -0.39 -2.56
C ILE A 74 1.35 -0.10 -1.44
N GLY A 75 2.62 -0.02 -1.77
CA GLY A 75 3.67 0.44 -0.88
C GLY A 75 4.06 1.88 -1.24
N CYS A 76 3.88 2.84 -0.34
CA CYS A 76 4.39 4.20 -0.55
C CYS A 76 5.86 4.25 -0.12
N ARG A 77 6.71 4.91 -0.90
CA ARG A 77 8.08 5.17 -0.44
C ARG A 77 8.01 6.02 0.84
N PRO A 78 8.91 5.77 1.83
CA PRO A 78 8.96 6.60 3.01
C PRO A 78 9.17 8.07 2.67
N ASP A 79 8.32 8.92 3.24
CA ASP A 79 8.32 10.37 3.03
C ASP A 79 7.76 11.03 4.30
N ARG A 80 7.80 12.36 4.35
CA ARG A 80 7.25 13.17 5.42
C ARG A 80 5.76 12.89 5.60
N LYS A 81 5.37 12.70 6.86
CA LYS A 81 4.00 12.41 7.28
C LYS A 81 3.01 13.45 6.74
N GLU A 82 3.38 14.72 6.72
CA GLU A 82 2.53 15.84 6.29
C GLU A 82 2.22 15.79 4.79
N VAL A 83 3.13 15.21 3.99
CA VAL A 83 2.93 14.99 2.55
C VAL A 83 1.95 13.84 2.37
N LEU A 84 2.24 12.67 2.95
CA LEU A 84 1.43 11.46 2.76
C LEU A 84 0.01 11.58 3.35
N ARG A 85 -0.15 12.25 4.49
CA ARG A 85 -1.46 12.38 5.16
C ARG A 85 -2.51 13.07 4.28
N LYS A 86 -2.13 14.05 3.47
CA LYS A 86 -3.09 14.76 2.58
C LYS A 86 -3.82 13.81 1.62
N HIS A 87 -3.17 12.70 1.26
CA HIS A 87 -3.69 11.73 0.29
C HIS A 87 -4.30 10.49 0.95
N LEU A 88 -3.84 10.16 2.16
CA LEU A 88 -4.10 8.88 2.81
C LEU A 88 -4.90 8.98 4.12
N SER A 89 -5.07 10.15 4.73
CA SER A 89 -5.65 10.28 6.08
C SER A 89 -7.12 9.88 6.19
N ALA A 90 -7.84 9.83 5.07
CA ALA A 90 -9.23 9.37 5.05
C ALA A 90 -9.35 7.84 5.07
N LEU A 91 -8.25 7.12 4.85
CA LEU A 91 -8.25 5.67 4.86
C LEU A 91 -8.17 5.14 6.30
N PRO A 92 -8.94 4.11 6.65
CA PRO A 92 -8.88 3.50 7.98
C PRO A 92 -7.55 2.77 8.21
N LEU A 93 -7.14 2.67 9.48
CA LEU A 93 -6.05 1.80 9.90
C LEU A 93 -6.48 0.34 9.81
N LEU A 94 -5.56 -0.54 9.38
CA LEU A 94 -5.77 -1.98 9.44
C LEU A 94 -5.98 -2.43 10.90
N ARG A 95 -6.96 -3.32 11.13
CA ARG A 95 -7.34 -3.87 12.44
C ARG A 95 -7.10 -5.36 12.56
#